data_AF-A0A970ECU8-F1
#
_entry.id   AF-A0A970ECU8-F1
#
_cell.length_a   1.000
_cell.length_b   1.000
_cell.length_c   1.000
_cell.angle_alpha   90.00
_cell.angle_beta   90.00
_cell.angle_gamma   90.00
#
_symmetry.space_group_name_H-M   'P 1'
#
loop_
_entity.id
_entity.type
_entity.pdbx_description
1 polymer ?
#
loop_
_entity_poly.entity_id
_entity_poly.type
_entity_poly.pdbx_seq_one_letter_code
_entity_poly.pdbx_strand_id
1 'polypeptide(L)'
;MFSGKLEDGLNYYKKTYYAIATDPVHIGAGGARLERVDLPIIRETGTNIPKIPGTTLSGNARLFTAMATAKDKKEVSFCAGRGGDGGEKHCGNVNPACPVCVPFGFSKGSRSLQGLAQFFDARILFFAVSSMAGPVWVTSPLALEGLGVDVSQIENDYFYPLGGQLDNKKVLNFGWIMLNRGDGQFDEIKVKIKELPVPEIVKNRLVLVSDGIFPHIVNGNLEVRTSVSIDPSTGTAEEGALFTYEAIPRGTVLKFDVVYNSGKFFKVEGEELKTEDGGIVSADWVKNNVEKGLGLFETFGIGGMGTRGMGRLKVLNLKTEKDADNKADGVLKGGL
;
A
#
# COMPACT_ATOMS: atom_id res chain seq x y z
N MET A 1 1.79 3.03 -20.73
CA MET A 1 0.96 2.06 -19.97
C MET A 1 0.00 2.85 -19.10
N PHE A 2 -1.27 2.96 -19.52
CA PHE A 2 -2.34 3.88 -19.05
C PHE A 2 -1.96 4.99 -18.04
N SER A 3 -1.06 5.90 -18.43
CA SER A 3 -1.16 7.29 -18.00
C SER A 3 -2.16 7.96 -18.95
N GLY A 4 -3.43 7.57 -18.84
CA GLY A 4 -4.50 8.30 -19.52
C GLY A 4 -4.45 9.73 -19.02
N LYS A 5 -4.22 10.69 -19.93
CA LYS A 5 -4.73 12.04 -19.71
C LYS A 5 -6.18 11.88 -19.27
N LEU A 6 -6.57 12.64 -18.24
CA LEU A 6 -7.97 12.76 -17.83
C LEU A 6 -8.75 13.26 -19.05
N GLU A 7 -9.29 12.35 -19.85
CA GLU A 7 -10.32 12.67 -20.81
C GLU A 7 -11.59 12.85 -19.98
N ASP A 8 -12.03 14.11 -19.90
CA ASP A 8 -13.33 14.49 -19.34
C ASP A 8 -14.41 13.62 -20.00
N GLY A 9 -14.82 12.55 -19.33
CA GLY A 9 -15.77 11.58 -19.90
C GLY A 9 -15.64 10.14 -19.40
N LEU A 10 -14.51 9.74 -18.81
CA LEU A 10 -14.39 8.39 -18.26
C LEU A 10 -15.19 8.24 -16.96
N ASN A 11 -16.18 7.33 -17.00
CA ASN A 11 -17.03 6.99 -15.86
C ASN A 11 -16.28 6.27 -14.73
N TYR A 12 -15.06 5.79 -15.01
CA TYR A 12 -14.15 5.19 -14.05
C TYR A 12 -12.70 5.26 -14.55
N TYR A 13 -11.73 5.14 -13.64
CA TYR A 13 -10.34 4.89 -14.01
C TYR A 13 -9.59 4.12 -12.92
N LYS A 14 -8.50 3.47 -13.31
CA LYS A 14 -7.58 2.78 -12.41
C LYS A 14 -6.36 3.65 -12.13
N LYS A 15 -5.97 3.78 -10.87
CA LYS A 15 -4.70 4.39 -10.45
C LYS A 15 -3.86 3.40 -9.66
N THR A 16 -2.62 3.23 -10.09
CA THR A 16 -1.60 2.46 -9.35
C THR A 16 -0.90 3.36 -8.35
N TYR A 17 -0.81 2.90 -7.11
CA TYR A 17 -0.08 3.52 -6.03
C TYR A 17 1.18 2.74 -5.70
N TYR A 18 2.25 3.46 -5.38
CA TYR A 18 3.50 2.91 -4.88
C TYR A 18 3.66 3.38 -3.44
N ALA A 19 4.04 2.48 -2.55
CA ALA A 19 4.21 2.81 -1.15
C ALA A 19 5.48 2.17 -0.58
N ILE A 20 6.14 2.86 0.34
CA ILE A 20 7.32 2.35 1.05
C ILE A 20 7.03 2.26 2.54
N ALA A 21 7.33 1.10 3.13
CA ALA A 21 7.22 0.89 4.57
C ALA A 21 8.27 1.75 5.29
N THR A 22 7.85 2.73 6.08
CA THR A 22 8.78 3.55 6.88
C THR A 22 9.13 2.84 8.19
N ASP A 23 8.18 2.06 8.70
CA ASP A 23 8.34 1.11 9.80
C ASP A 23 8.02 -0.32 9.35
N PRO A 24 8.38 -1.35 10.15
CA PRO A 24 7.91 -2.71 9.91
C PRO A 24 6.38 -2.78 9.91
N VAL A 25 5.79 -3.56 9.00
CA VAL A 25 4.34 -3.65 8.83
C VAL A 25 3.84 -5.05 9.19
N HIS A 26 2.99 -5.13 10.21
CA HIS A 26 2.35 -6.38 10.64
C HIS A 26 0.88 -6.43 10.20
N ILE A 27 0.58 -7.24 9.19
CA ILE A 27 -0.78 -7.54 8.76
C ILE A 27 -1.13 -8.95 9.21
N GLY A 28 -1.68 -9.09 10.42
CA GLY A 28 -1.95 -10.40 11.01
C GLY A 28 -2.93 -11.25 10.20
N ALA A 29 -2.64 -12.55 10.06
CA ALA A 29 -3.48 -13.50 9.32
C ALA A 29 -4.74 -13.96 10.05
N GLY A 30 -4.85 -13.66 11.35
CA GLY A 30 -5.97 -14.04 12.21
C GLY A 30 -5.94 -15.52 12.60
N GLY A 31 -6.17 -15.80 13.90
CA GLY A 31 -6.18 -17.14 14.47
C GLY A 31 -4.78 -17.73 14.70
N ALA A 32 -4.64 -18.55 15.75
CA ALA A 32 -3.43 -19.33 15.98
C ALA A 32 -3.37 -20.44 14.91
N ARG A 33 -2.58 -20.22 13.87
CA ARG A 33 -2.10 -21.31 13.02
C ARG A 33 -0.79 -21.79 13.63
N LEU A 34 -0.59 -23.11 13.68
CA LEU A 34 0.73 -23.68 14.00
C LEU A 34 1.68 -23.32 12.86
N GLU A 35 2.32 -22.16 12.98
CA GLU A 35 3.30 -21.62 12.04
C GLU A 35 4.63 -21.36 12.76
N ARG A 36 5.62 -20.80 12.05
CA ARG A 36 6.95 -20.48 12.60
C ARG A 36 6.90 -19.50 13.77
N VAL A 37 5.85 -18.68 13.84
CA VAL A 37 5.61 -17.67 14.87
C VAL A 37 4.16 -17.75 15.34
N ASP A 38 3.90 -17.21 16.53
CA ASP A 38 2.56 -17.20 17.13
C ASP A 38 1.59 -16.30 16.34
N LEU A 39 2.10 -15.16 15.84
CA LEU A 39 1.32 -14.18 15.07
C LEU A 39 1.93 -13.97 13.67
N PRO A 40 1.57 -14.82 12.70
CA PRO A 40 2.03 -14.70 11.32
C PRO A 40 1.31 -13.59 10.56
N ILE A 41 1.92 -13.17 9.45
CA ILE A 41 1.34 -12.18 8.52
C ILE A 41 0.64 -12.84 7.32
N ILE A 42 -0.31 -12.12 6.73
CA ILE A 42 -1.05 -12.56 5.54
C ILE A 42 -0.10 -12.72 4.35
N ARG A 43 -0.26 -13.84 3.63
CA ARG A 43 0.46 -14.18 2.40
C ARG A 43 -0.50 -14.45 1.25
N GLU A 44 -0.01 -14.27 0.02
CA GLU A 44 -0.70 -14.71 -1.17
C GLU A 44 -0.54 -16.23 -1.34
N THR A 45 -1.64 -16.96 -1.51
CA THR A 45 -1.62 -18.44 -1.53
C THR A 45 -0.77 -19.04 -2.64
N GLY A 46 -0.76 -18.42 -3.82
CA GLY A 46 -0.04 -18.97 -4.99
C GLY A 46 1.48 -18.78 -4.94
N THR A 47 1.96 -17.74 -4.26
CA THR A 47 3.38 -17.37 -4.23
C THR A 47 4.00 -17.51 -2.84
N ASN A 48 3.17 -17.64 -1.81
CA ASN A 48 3.55 -17.56 -0.40
C ASN A 48 4.29 -16.26 -0.03
N ILE A 49 4.11 -15.19 -0.81
CA ILE A 49 4.71 -13.88 -0.54
C ILE A 49 3.75 -13.05 0.33
N PRO A 50 4.23 -12.36 1.38
CA PRO A 50 3.40 -11.47 2.17
C PRO A 50 2.74 -10.37 1.34
N LYS A 51 1.49 -10.06 1.67
CA LYS A 51 0.70 -9.02 1.01
C LYS A 51 -0.11 -8.22 2.03
N ILE A 52 -0.57 -7.05 1.61
CA ILE A 52 -1.55 -6.27 2.37
C ILE A 52 -2.89 -6.38 1.64
N PRO A 53 -3.92 -7.02 2.22
CA PRO A 53 -5.22 -7.14 1.56
C PRO A 53 -5.83 -5.78 1.25
N GLY A 54 -6.54 -5.68 0.12
CA GLY A 54 -7.30 -4.50 -0.28
C GLY A 54 -8.33 -4.08 0.78
N THR A 55 -8.86 -5.05 1.55
CA THR A 55 -9.74 -4.78 2.70
C THR A 55 -9.03 -4.07 3.85
N THR A 56 -7.76 -4.38 4.09
CA THR A 56 -6.93 -3.70 5.11
C THR A 56 -6.62 -2.28 4.66
N LEU A 57 -6.24 -2.09 3.39
CA LEU A 57 -5.99 -0.77 2.82
C LEU A 57 -7.26 0.08 2.86
N SER A 58 -8.38 -0.46 2.37
CA SER A 58 -9.69 0.21 2.34
C SER A 58 -10.18 0.58 3.74
N GLY A 59 -10.08 -0.33 4.71
CA GLY A 59 -10.53 -0.09 6.08
C GLY A 59 -9.75 1.04 6.78
N ASN A 60 -8.42 1.03 6.67
CA ASN A 60 -7.59 2.09 7.23
C ASN A 60 -7.78 3.41 6.49
N ALA A 61 -7.83 3.38 5.15
CA ALA A 61 -8.10 4.57 4.34
C ALA A 61 -9.47 5.18 4.70
N ARG A 62 -10.50 4.37 4.89
CA ARG A 62 -11.84 4.82 5.32
C ARG A 62 -11.78 5.54 6.66
N LEU A 63 -11.12 4.95 7.65
CA LEU A 63 -10.97 5.53 8.97
C LEU A 63 -10.25 6.87 8.87
N PHE A 64 -9.12 6.93 8.18
CA PHE A 64 -8.32 8.13 8.07
C PHE A 64 -8.96 9.22 7.21
N THR A 65 -9.71 8.87 6.17
CA THR A 65 -10.56 9.82 5.45
C THR A 65 -11.60 10.42 6.38
N ALA A 66 -12.21 9.63 7.28
CA ALA A 66 -13.12 10.17 8.29
C ALA A 66 -12.41 11.14 9.24
N MET A 67 -11.18 10.82 9.68
CA MET A 67 -10.36 11.74 10.49
C MET A 67 -10.08 13.06 9.75
N ALA A 68 -9.62 12.97 8.49
CA ALA A 68 -9.23 14.13 7.69
C ALA A 68 -10.42 15.01 7.26
N THR A 69 -11.65 14.46 7.27
CA THR A 69 -12.87 15.17 6.84
C THR A 69 -13.80 15.51 7.99
N ALA A 70 -13.41 15.22 9.24
CA ALA A 70 -14.15 15.59 10.43
C ALA A 70 -14.05 17.11 10.68
N LYS A 71 -14.87 17.90 9.97
CA LYS A 71 -15.16 19.29 10.34
C LYS A 71 -16.19 19.27 11.47
N ASP A 72 -15.77 19.63 12.68
CA ASP A 72 -16.62 19.89 13.86
C ASP A 72 -17.48 18.72 14.41
N LYS A 73 -17.21 17.47 14.02
CA LYS A 73 -17.91 16.31 14.57
C LYS A 73 -17.28 15.88 15.90
N LYS A 74 -18.10 15.78 16.95
CA LYS A 74 -17.69 15.31 18.30
C LYS A 74 -17.08 13.90 18.31
N GLU A 75 -17.33 13.08 17.28
CA GLU A 75 -16.75 11.74 17.15
C GLU A 75 -16.25 11.47 15.72
N VAL A 76 -14.96 11.16 15.64
CA VAL A 76 -14.22 10.78 14.41
C VAL A 76 -14.70 9.44 13.83
N SER A 77 -15.36 8.60 14.65
CA SER A 77 -15.87 7.27 14.28
C SER A 77 -17.14 7.28 13.42
N PHE A 78 -17.81 8.43 13.26
CA PHE A 78 -19.05 8.48 12.48
C PHE A 78 -18.76 8.26 10.98
N CYS A 79 -19.49 7.35 10.34
CA CYS A 79 -19.27 6.85 8.97
C CYS A 79 -18.06 5.93 8.75
N ALA A 80 -17.17 5.77 9.73
CA ALA A 80 -16.07 4.80 9.69
C ALA A 80 -16.53 3.42 10.23
N GLY A 81 -15.84 2.34 9.84
CA GLY A 81 -16.10 0.99 10.35
C GLY A 81 -17.36 0.31 9.81
N ARG A 82 -17.90 -0.67 10.56
CA ARG A 82 -19.02 -1.54 10.15
C ARG A 82 -20.40 -0.88 10.17
N GLY A 83 -20.53 0.31 10.75
CA GLY A 83 -21.83 0.99 10.85
C GLY A 83 -22.70 0.55 12.02
N GLY A 84 -22.33 -0.48 12.79
CA GLY A 84 -23.20 -1.09 13.81
C GLY A 84 -24.02 -2.25 13.22
N ASP A 85 -24.92 -2.84 14.00
CA ASP A 85 -25.69 -4.02 13.56
C ASP A 85 -26.73 -3.67 12.47
N GLY A 86 -27.22 -2.42 12.46
CA GLY A 86 -28.15 -1.88 11.48
C GLY A 86 -27.58 -0.79 10.57
N GLY A 87 -26.30 -0.44 10.73
CA GLY A 87 -25.67 0.64 9.96
C GLY A 87 -25.93 2.05 10.51
N GLU A 88 -26.44 2.14 11.73
CA GLU A 88 -26.83 3.39 12.42
C GLU A 88 -25.68 4.40 12.55
N LYS A 89 -24.42 3.95 12.57
CA LYS A 89 -23.23 4.82 12.60
C LYS A 89 -22.83 5.34 11.21
N HIS A 90 -23.52 4.95 10.15
CA HIS A 90 -23.39 5.57 8.83
C HIS A 90 -24.41 6.70 8.68
N CYS A 91 -24.01 7.82 8.08
CA CYS A 91 -24.96 8.89 7.79
C CYS A 91 -25.96 8.47 6.69
N GLY A 92 -25.47 7.78 5.65
CA GLY A 92 -26.26 7.40 4.47
C GLY A 92 -26.54 8.55 3.50
N ASN A 93 -25.86 9.70 3.69
CA ASN A 93 -26.06 10.89 2.88
C ASN A 93 -25.38 10.76 1.53
N VAL A 94 -26.18 10.86 0.47
CA VAL A 94 -25.73 10.87 -0.94
C VAL A 94 -25.93 12.23 -1.61
N ASN A 95 -26.74 13.11 -1.01
CA ASN A 95 -27.00 14.47 -1.48
C ASN A 95 -27.22 15.40 -0.27
N PRO A 96 -26.18 16.10 0.22
CA PRO A 96 -24.81 16.07 -0.28
C PRO A 96 -24.10 14.74 0.04
N ALA A 97 -23.22 14.32 -0.85
CA ALA A 97 -22.48 13.06 -0.80
C ALA A 97 -21.48 13.05 0.34
N CYS A 98 -21.60 12.07 1.24
CA CYS A 98 -20.65 11.92 2.34
C CYS A 98 -19.26 11.47 1.82
N PRO A 99 -18.17 12.18 2.18
CA PRO A 99 -16.81 11.86 1.72
C PRO A 99 -16.26 10.53 2.22
N VAL A 100 -16.96 9.86 3.16
CA VAL A 100 -16.60 8.54 3.70
C VAL A 100 -17.55 7.46 3.18
N CYS A 101 -18.86 7.65 3.32
CA CYS A 101 -19.83 6.61 2.94
C CYS A 101 -19.83 6.35 1.42
N VAL A 102 -19.68 7.38 0.59
CA VAL A 102 -19.76 7.23 -0.86
C VAL A 102 -18.51 6.54 -1.44
N PRO A 103 -17.26 6.93 -1.09
CA PRO A 103 -16.09 6.22 -1.60
C PRO A 103 -15.97 4.78 -1.10
N PHE A 104 -16.27 4.51 0.18
CA PHE A 104 -16.00 3.22 0.81
C PHE A 104 -17.23 2.32 0.96
N GLY A 105 -18.42 2.83 0.65
CA GLY A 105 -19.68 2.11 0.74
C GLY A 105 -20.30 2.11 2.14
N PHE A 106 -21.61 1.87 2.19
CA PHE A 106 -22.37 1.81 3.44
C PHE A 106 -23.63 0.95 3.29
N SER A 107 -24.14 0.50 4.44
CA SER A 107 -25.48 -0.08 4.60
C SER A 107 -26.12 0.59 5.82
N LYS A 108 -27.38 1.00 5.74
CA LYS A 108 -28.15 1.65 6.81
C LYS A 108 -29.65 1.41 6.59
N GLY A 109 -30.24 0.49 7.34
CA GLY A 109 -31.62 0.06 7.09
C GLY A 109 -31.81 -0.40 5.64
N SER A 110 -32.78 0.19 4.93
CA SER A 110 -33.03 -0.06 3.50
C SER A 110 -32.03 0.61 2.55
N ARG A 111 -31.24 1.59 3.03
CA ARG A 111 -30.30 2.37 2.22
C ARG A 111 -28.96 1.67 2.17
N SER A 112 -28.48 1.33 0.97
CA SER A 112 -27.13 0.80 0.79
C SER A 112 -26.51 1.31 -0.50
N LEU A 113 -25.19 1.50 -0.48
CA LEU A 113 -24.41 1.85 -1.66
C LEU A 113 -23.08 1.08 -1.62
N GLN A 114 -22.74 0.44 -2.73
CA GLN A 114 -21.40 -0.11 -2.92
C GLN A 114 -20.37 1.02 -2.99
N GLY A 115 -19.22 0.84 -2.34
CA GLY A 115 -18.15 1.83 -2.41
C GLY A 115 -17.70 2.11 -3.84
N LEU A 116 -17.55 3.39 -4.17
CA LEU A 116 -17.09 3.83 -5.49
C LEU A 116 -15.56 3.71 -5.66
N ALA A 117 -14.82 3.38 -4.61
CA ALA A 117 -13.40 3.04 -4.65
C ALA A 117 -13.20 1.54 -4.41
N GLN A 118 -12.65 0.85 -5.41
CA GLN A 118 -12.33 -0.57 -5.35
C GLN A 118 -10.83 -0.77 -5.15
N PHE A 119 -10.44 -1.30 -3.99
CA PHE A 119 -9.05 -1.55 -3.61
C PHE A 119 -8.62 -2.96 -4.01
N PHE A 120 -7.43 -3.06 -4.60
CA PHE A 120 -6.73 -4.32 -4.84
C PHE A 120 -5.69 -4.55 -3.75
N ASP A 121 -5.24 -5.80 -3.61
CA ASP A 121 -4.20 -6.15 -2.64
C ASP A 121 -2.87 -5.44 -2.98
N ALA A 122 -2.16 -4.95 -1.95
CA ALA A 122 -0.80 -4.49 -2.12
C ALA A 122 0.17 -5.66 -2.14
N ARG A 123 0.92 -5.75 -3.23
CA ARG A 123 1.96 -6.75 -3.47
C ARG A 123 3.33 -6.12 -3.30
N ILE A 124 4.28 -6.90 -2.79
CA ILE A 124 5.68 -6.49 -2.70
C ILE A 124 6.22 -6.30 -4.12
N LEU A 125 6.73 -5.11 -4.39
CA LEU A 125 7.42 -4.77 -5.63
C LEU A 125 8.93 -4.91 -5.45
N PHE A 126 9.47 -4.30 -4.39
CA PHE A 126 10.90 -4.35 -4.04
C PHE A 126 11.06 -4.70 -2.55
N PHE A 127 11.67 -5.84 -2.25
CA PHE A 127 11.85 -6.31 -0.89
C PHE A 127 13.22 -5.90 -0.35
N ALA A 128 13.27 -5.29 0.83
CA ALA A 128 14.52 -4.85 1.44
C ALA A 128 15.23 -6.03 2.14
N VAL A 129 16.52 -6.23 1.83
CA VAL A 129 17.35 -7.31 2.36
C VAL A 129 18.69 -6.76 2.83
N SER A 130 19.17 -7.25 3.97
CA SER A 130 20.54 -6.97 4.42
C SER A 130 21.55 -7.80 3.62
N SER A 131 22.60 -7.16 3.12
CA SER A 131 23.68 -7.83 2.40
C SER A 131 25.06 -7.31 2.82
N MET A 132 26.11 -8.00 2.41
CA MET A 132 27.51 -7.60 2.57
C MET A 132 27.85 -6.28 1.86
N ALA A 133 27.00 -5.83 0.92
CA ALA A 133 27.14 -4.51 0.31
C ALA A 133 26.40 -3.40 1.08
N GLY A 134 25.71 -3.73 2.17
CA GLY A 134 24.69 -2.91 2.82
C GLY A 134 23.27 -3.30 2.38
N PRO A 135 22.23 -2.49 2.68
CA PRO A 135 20.86 -2.78 2.26
C PRO A 135 20.75 -2.90 0.75
N VAL A 136 20.04 -3.89 0.25
CA VAL A 136 19.72 -4.05 -1.17
C VAL A 136 18.23 -4.34 -1.31
N TRP A 137 17.69 -4.05 -2.50
CA TRP A 137 16.31 -4.34 -2.81
C TRP A 137 16.25 -5.45 -3.82
N VAL A 138 15.39 -6.43 -3.58
CA VAL A 138 15.23 -7.62 -4.40
C VAL A 138 13.88 -7.56 -5.10
N THR A 139 13.85 -7.93 -6.37
CA THR A 139 12.64 -8.09 -7.18
C THR A 139 12.74 -9.33 -8.05
N SER A 140 11.65 -9.70 -8.69
CA SER A 140 11.57 -10.83 -9.61
C SER A 140 10.69 -10.50 -10.82
N PRO A 141 10.76 -11.28 -11.92
CA PRO A 141 9.84 -11.15 -13.05
C PRO A 141 8.36 -11.01 -12.62
N LEU A 142 7.89 -11.89 -11.73
CA LEU A 142 6.53 -11.88 -11.19
C LEU A 142 6.21 -10.60 -10.39
N ALA A 143 7.14 -10.10 -9.59
CA ALA A 143 6.93 -8.85 -8.83
C ALA A 143 6.79 -7.62 -9.75
N LEU A 144 7.50 -7.63 -10.89
CA LEU A 144 7.47 -6.60 -11.93
C LEU A 144 6.24 -6.68 -12.84
N GLU A 145 5.43 -7.74 -12.77
CA GLU A 145 4.24 -7.94 -13.60
C GLU A 145 3.33 -6.70 -13.59
N GLY A 146 2.84 -6.27 -14.75
CA GLY A 146 1.97 -5.08 -14.85
C GLY A 146 2.71 -3.75 -14.87
N LEU A 147 4.06 -3.73 -14.79
CA LEU A 147 4.87 -2.57 -15.19
C LEU A 147 5.10 -2.49 -16.70
N GLY A 148 4.67 -3.51 -17.45
CA GLY A 148 4.78 -3.56 -18.92
C GLY A 148 6.19 -3.86 -19.39
N VAL A 149 6.95 -4.56 -18.54
CA VAL A 149 8.24 -5.13 -18.87
C VAL A 149 8.03 -6.63 -19.08
N ASP A 150 8.59 -7.15 -20.16
CA ASP A 150 8.73 -8.58 -20.31
C ASP A 150 10.10 -8.98 -19.77
N VAL A 151 10.13 -10.04 -18.96
CA VAL A 151 11.36 -10.53 -18.35
C VAL A 151 11.43 -12.00 -18.65
N SER A 152 12.42 -12.38 -19.47
CA SER A 152 12.69 -13.78 -19.77
C SER A 152 13.02 -14.55 -18.50
N GLN A 153 12.79 -15.87 -18.51
CA GLN A 153 13.08 -16.72 -17.35
C GLN A 153 14.53 -16.56 -16.91
N ILE A 154 14.68 -16.28 -15.62
CA ILE A 154 15.97 -16.09 -14.95
C ILE A 154 16.28 -17.35 -14.17
N GLU A 155 17.53 -17.80 -14.21
CA GLU A 155 17.99 -18.97 -13.46
C GLU A 155 18.09 -18.68 -11.95
N ASN A 156 17.87 -19.71 -11.13
CA ASN A 156 17.78 -19.58 -9.67
C ASN A 156 19.11 -19.23 -8.99
N ASP A 157 20.24 -19.56 -9.60
CA ASP A 157 21.57 -19.45 -8.99
C ASP A 157 22.20 -18.06 -9.15
N TYR A 158 21.50 -17.14 -9.83
CA TYR A 158 22.01 -15.83 -10.18
C TYR A 158 21.20 -14.66 -9.66
N PHE A 159 21.90 -13.54 -9.43
CA PHE A 159 21.32 -12.22 -9.31
C PHE A 159 21.82 -11.30 -10.43
N TYR A 160 21.01 -10.31 -10.78
CA TYR A 160 21.30 -9.36 -11.84
C TYR A 160 21.11 -7.93 -11.33
N PRO A 161 22.18 -7.12 -11.24
CA PRO A 161 22.08 -5.72 -10.87
C PRO A 161 21.20 -4.93 -11.84
N LEU A 162 20.18 -4.27 -11.30
CA LEU A 162 19.38 -3.28 -12.04
C LEU A 162 19.86 -1.86 -11.73
N GLY A 163 20.50 -1.66 -10.58
CA GLY A 163 21.11 -0.38 -10.17
C GLY A 163 22.64 -0.38 -10.22
N GLY A 164 23.21 0.79 -10.54
CA GLY A 164 24.65 0.91 -10.82
C GLY A 164 25.59 0.70 -9.62
N GLN A 165 25.10 0.81 -8.37
CA GLN A 165 25.97 0.62 -7.19
C GLN A 165 26.37 -0.83 -6.94
N LEU A 166 25.75 -1.79 -7.64
CA LEU A 166 26.01 -3.22 -7.50
C LEU A 166 26.73 -3.80 -8.72
N ASP A 167 27.07 -2.98 -9.72
CA ASP A 167 27.71 -3.41 -10.97
C ASP A 167 29.12 -3.97 -10.82
N ASN A 168 29.78 -3.81 -9.67
CA ASN A 168 31.08 -4.42 -9.40
C ASN A 168 30.99 -5.70 -8.55
N LYS A 169 29.80 -6.11 -8.12
CA LYS A 169 29.62 -7.28 -7.26
C LYS A 169 29.53 -8.54 -8.11
N LYS A 170 30.41 -9.51 -7.83
CA LYS A 170 30.42 -10.84 -8.46
C LYS A 170 29.57 -11.86 -7.71
N VAL A 171 29.46 -11.69 -6.39
CA VAL A 171 28.71 -12.55 -5.48
C VAL A 171 28.00 -11.64 -4.48
N LEU A 172 26.77 -11.97 -4.10
CA LEU A 172 26.00 -11.22 -3.12
C LEU A 172 25.13 -12.17 -2.29
N ASN A 173 24.97 -11.85 -1.00
CA ASN A 173 24.10 -12.60 -0.10
C ASN A 173 22.71 -11.96 0.01
N PHE A 174 21.70 -12.80 0.20
CA PHE A 174 20.29 -12.44 0.40
C PHE A 174 19.76 -13.18 1.63
N GLY A 175 20.15 -12.71 2.82
CA GLY A 175 20.03 -13.50 4.04
C GLY A 175 21.03 -14.66 4.03
N TRP A 176 20.53 -15.89 4.12
CA TRP A 176 21.34 -17.12 4.14
C TRP A 176 21.72 -17.64 2.73
N ILE A 177 21.09 -17.11 1.68
CA ILE A 177 21.34 -17.52 0.29
C ILE A 177 22.48 -16.68 -0.27
N MET A 178 23.44 -17.31 -0.95
CA MET A 178 24.53 -16.65 -1.67
C MET A 178 24.36 -16.93 -3.16
N LEU A 179 24.26 -15.88 -3.98
CA LEU A 179 24.09 -16.01 -5.43
C LEU A 179 25.28 -15.40 -6.17
N ASN A 180 25.62 -16.02 -7.30
CA ASN A 180 26.59 -15.46 -8.24
C ASN A 180 25.92 -14.40 -9.11
N ARG A 181 26.70 -13.47 -9.66
CA ARG A 181 26.17 -12.57 -10.67
C ARG A 181 25.94 -13.34 -11.97
N GLY A 182 24.77 -13.18 -12.56
CA GLY A 182 24.49 -13.72 -13.89
C GLY A 182 24.87 -12.76 -15.01
N ASP A 183 25.08 -13.33 -16.20
CA ASP A 183 25.34 -12.58 -17.43
C ASP A 183 24.00 -12.25 -18.11
N GLY A 184 23.54 -11.00 -17.98
CA GLY A 184 22.27 -10.55 -18.54
C GLY A 184 22.17 -9.03 -18.64
N GLN A 185 21.54 -8.54 -19.71
CA GLN A 185 21.26 -7.13 -19.94
C GLN A 185 19.75 -6.88 -19.86
N PHE A 186 19.36 -5.90 -19.04
CA PHE A 186 17.96 -5.61 -18.70
C PHE A 186 17.64 -4.12 -18.88
N ASP A 187 18.06 -3.54 -20.00
CA ASP A 187 18.01 -2.09 -20.19
C ASP A 187 16.59 -1.54 -20.21
N GLU A 188 15.64 -2.27 -20.80
CA GLU A 188 14.22 -1.90 -20.77
C GLU A 188 13.67 -1.83 -19.34
N ILE A 189 14.00 -2.84 -18.52
CA ILE A 189 13.62 -2.89 -17.10
C ILE A 189 14.24 -1.71 -16.35
N LYS A 190 15.52 -1.41 -16.59
CA LYS A 190 16.22 -0.28 -15.97
C LYS A 190 15.58 1.06 -16.33
N VAL A 191 15.16 1.26 -17.58
CA VAL A 191 14.43 2.47 -18.01
C VAL A 191 13.11 2.59 -17.25
N LYS A 192 12.33 1.51 -17.17
CA LYS A 192 11.04 1.51 -16.47
C LYS A 192 11.17 1.79 -14.98
N ILE A 193 12.19 1.22 -14.32
CA ILE A 193 12.47 1.47 -12.90
C ILE A 193 12.85 2.92 -12.63
N LYS A 194 13.58 3.56 -13.55
CA LYS A 194 13.92 4.99 -13.43
C LYS A 194 12.67 5.88 -13.41
N GLU A 195 11.64 5.52 -14.17
CA GLU A 195 10.35 6.23 -14.24
C GLU A 195 9.49 6.05 -12.98
N LEU A 196 9.76 5.04 -12.14
CA LEU A 196 8.96 4.77 -10.94
C LEU A 196 9.15 5.86 -9.89
N PRO A 197 8.08 6.23 -9.15
CA PRO A 197 8.13 7.20 -8.06
C PRO A 197 8.68 6.54 -6.79
N VAL A 198 9.83 5.88 -6.87
CA VAL A 198 10.51 5.23 -5.74
C VAL A 198 11.83 5.95 -5.44
N PRO A 199 12.34 5.92 -4.19
CA PRO A 199 13.58 6.61 -3.84
C PRO A 199 14.77 6.13 -4.69
N GLU A 200 15.65 7.05 -5.09
CA GLU A 200 16.83 6.72 -5.94
C GLU A 200 17.75 5.67 -5.30
N ILE A 201 17.86 5.66 -3.96
CA ILE A 201 18.65 4.64 -3.26
C ILE A 201 18.12 3.21 -3.50
N VAL A 202 16.79 3.07 -3.62
CA VAL A 202 16.14 1.79 -3.94
C VAL A 202 16.53 1.38 -5.35
N LYS A 203 16.36 2.29 -6.33
CA LYS A 203 16.67 2.03 -7.74
C LYS A 203 18.14 1.67 -7.95
N ASN A 204 19.05 2.40 -7.31
CA ASN A 204 20.50 2.24 -7.45
C ASN A 204 21.05 0.96 -6.82
N ARG A 205 20.29 0.31 -5.94
CA ARG A 205 20.68 -0.89 -5.20
C ARG A 205 19.66 -2.02 -5.37
N LEU A 206 18.93 -1.98 -6.47
CA LEU A 206 17.95 -2.98 -6.87
C LEU A 206 18.64 -4.12 -7.61
N VAL A 207 18.24 -5.34 -7.29
CA VAL A 207 18.65 -6.56 -7.96
C VAL A 207 17.43 -7.36 -8.39
N LEU A 208 17.61 -8.07 -9.49
CA LEU A 208 16.65 -9.00 -10.04
C LEU A 208 17.12 -10.42 -9.75
N VAL A 209 16.21 -11.27 -9.31
CA VAL A 209 16.40 -12.72 -9.11
C VAL A 209 15.26 -13.47 -9.78
N SER A 210 15.37 -14.80 -9.86
CA SER A 210 14.29 -15.63 -10.40
C SER A 210 13.04 -15.63 -9.51
N ASP A 211 11.89 -15.95 -10.11
CA ASP A 211 10.65 -16.17 -9.38
C ASP A 211 10.72 -17.41 -8.47
N GLY A 212 11.61 -18.36 -8.76
CA GLY A 212 11.82 -19.54 -7.94
C GLY A 212 12.45 -19.19 -6.59
N ILE A 213 13.45 -18.30 -6.57
CA ILE A 213 14.20 -17.96 -5.34
C ILE A 213 13.58 -16.77 -4.59
N PHE A 214 12.83 -15.91 -5.26
CA PHE A 214 12.28 -14.69 -4.66
C PHE A 214 11.39 -14.95 -3.42
N PRO A 215 10.42 -15.88 -3.43
CA PRO A 215 9.65 -16.21 -2.23
C PRO A 215 10.51 -16.70 -1.05
N HIS A 216 11.59 -17.43 -1.33
CA HIS A 216 12.51 -17.92 -0.29
C HIS A 216 13.31 -16.76 0.32
N ILE A 217 13.80 -15.82 -0.51
CA ILE A 217 14.46 -14.61 -0.05
C ILE A 217 13.50 -13.77 0.81
N VAL A 218 12.28 -13.53 0.34
CA VAL A 218 11.30 -12.72 1.08
C VAL A 218 10.98 -13.36 2.43
N ASN A 219 10.53 -14.62 2.46
CA ASN A 219 10.13 -15.29 3.71
C ASN A 219 11.30 -15.53 4.67
N GLY A 220 12.50 -15.76 4.13
CA GLY A 220 13.73 -15.94 4.92
C GLY A 220 14.23 -14.66 5.59
N ASN A 221 13.79 -13.49 5.13
CA ASN A 221 14.26 -12.19 5.59
C ASN A 221 13.14 -11.29 6.15
N LEU A 222 11.98 -11.87 6.50
CA LEU A 222 10.97 -11.16 7.28
C LEU A 222 11.49 -10.85 8.68
N GLU A 223 11.02 -9.74 9.24
CA GLU A 223 11.35 -9.38 10.61
C GLU A 223 10.55 -10.26 11.57
N VAL A 224 11.22 -10.95 12.47
CA VAL A 224 10.61 -11.73 13.55
C VAL A 224 11.01 -11.08 14.87
N ARG A 225 10.02 -10.71 15.68
CA ARG A 225 10.23 -10.15 17.01
C ARG A 225 9.61 -11.04 18.07
N THR A 226 10.24 -11.07 19.23
CA THR A 226 9.67 -11.67 20.45
C THR A 226 9.20 -10.54 21.35
N SER A 227 7.99 -10.64 21.89
CA SER A 227 7.43 -9.74 22.89
C SER A 227 7.06 -10.53 24.13
N VAL A 228 7.19 -9.86 25.28
CA VAL A 228 6.77 -10.38 26.59
C VAL A 228 5.91 -9.32 27.27
N SER A 229 4.99 -9.75 28.13
CA SER A 229 4.43 -8.88 29.17
C SER A 229 5.35 -8.91 30.39
N ILE A 230 5.49 -7.77 31.07
CA ILE A 230 6.29 -7.66 32.29
C ILE A 230 5.34 -7.53 33.48
N ASP A 231 5.54 -8.33 34.51
CA ASP A 231 4.85 -8.18 35.79
C ASP A 231 5.42 -6.93 36.51
N PRO A 232 4.58 -5.92 36.79
CA PRO A 232 5.04 -4.67 37.41
C PRO A 232 5.55 -4.85 38.86
N SER A 233 5.16 -5.93 39.54
CA SER A 233 5.53 -6.19 40.94
C SER A 233 6.92 -6.79 41.06
N THR A 234 7.29 -7.66 40.11
CA THR A 234 8.56 -8.41 40.11
C THR A 234 9.58 -7.84 39.12
N GLY A 235 9.14 -7.07 38.12
CA GLY A 235 9.97 -6.57 37.02
C GLY A 235 10.42 -7.67 36.05
N THR A 236 9.87 -8.88 36.17
CA THR A 236 10.20 -10.03 35.32
C THR A 236 9.12 -10.31 34.28
N ALA A 237 9.43 -11.11 33.27
CA ALA A 237 8.44 -11.54 32.29
C ALA A 237 7.31 -12.33 32.97
N GLU A 238 6.07 -11.98 32.64
CA GLU A 238 4.88 -12.71 33.09
C GLU A 238 4.84 -14.10 32.43
N GLU A 239 4.56 -15.13 33.22
CA GLU A 239 4.55 -16.51 32.75
C GLU A 239 3.45 -16.70 31.69
N GLY A 240 3.80 -17.32 30.56
CA GLY A 240 2.87 -17.55 29.44
C GLY A 240 2.58 -16.34 28.54
N ALA A 241 3.17 -15.16 28.82
CA ALA A 241 2.96 -13.94 28.03
C ALA A 241 4.02 -13.70 26.94
N LEU A 242 4.91 -14.67 26.69
CA LEU A 242 5.89 -14.62 25.62
C LEU A 242 5.23 -15.02 24.30
N PHE A 243 5.33 -14.16 23.29
CA PHE A 243 4.85 -14.45 21.94
C PHE A 243 5.75 -13.84 20.87
N THR A 244 5.72 -14.43 19.69
CA THR A 244 6.48 -14.04 18.52
C THR A 244 5.57 -13.57 17.40
N TYR A 245 6.06 -12.64 16.59
CA TYR A 245 5.30 -12.12 15.47
C TYR A 245 6.18 -11.74 14.29
N GLU A 246 5.60 -11.83 13.10
CA GLU A 246 6.25 -11.47 11.84
C GLU A 246 5.88 -10.07 11.38
N ALA A 247 6.78 -9.44 10.63
CA ALA A 247 6.51 -8.17 9.97
C ALA A 247 7.24 -8.06 8.63
N ILE A 248 6.62 -7.34 7.70
CA ILE A 248 7.30 -6.88 6.49
C ILE A 248 8.32 -5.81 6.91
N PRO A 249 9.62 -5.95 6.60
CA PRO A 249 10.64 -5.01 7.03
C PRO A 249 10.43 -3.60 6.47
N ARG A 250 10.91 -2.60 7.22
CA ARG A 250 11.03 -1.22 6.72
C ARG A 250 11.84 -1.16 5.42
N GLY A 251 11.54 -0.19 4.57
CA GLY A 251 12.16 -0.01 3.27
C GLY A 251 11.57 -0.88 2.17
N THR A 252 10.70 -1.84 2.49
CA THR A 252 9.97 -2.62 1.48
C THR A 252 9.04 -1.72 0.68
N VAL A 253 9.12 -1.80 -0.65
CA VAL A 253 8.24 -1.09 -1.57
C VAL A 253 7.12 -2.03 -2.01
N LEU A 254 5.89 -1.55 -1.91
CA LEU A 254 4.68 -2.23 -2.34
C LEU A 254 4.01 -1.44 -3.47
N LYS A 255 3.25 -2.15 -4.32
CA LYS A 255 2.32 -1.54 -5.28
C LYS A 255 0.92 -2.07 -5.08
N PHE A 256 -0.07 -1.21 -5.28
CA PHE A 256 -1.48 -1.59 -5.28
C PHE A 256 -2.28 -0.71 -6.23
N ASP A 257 -3.37 -1.25 -6.76
CA ASP A 257 -4.29 -0.52 -7.62
C ASP A 257 -5.53 -0.10 -6.84
N VAL A 258 -6.10 1.05 -7.21
CA VAL A 258 -7.46 1.43 -6.83
C VAL A 258 -8.21 1.86 -8.08
N VAL A 259 -9.40 1.31 -8.29
CA VAL A 259 -10.32 1.76 -9.33
C VAL A 259 -11.31 2.73 -8.71
N TYR A 260 -11.45 3.91 -9.32
CA TYR A 260 -12.36 4.97 -8.90
C TYR A 260 -13.50 5.08 -9.90
N ASN A 261 -14.73 4.94 -9.42
CA ASN A 261 -15.95 5.04 -10.21
C ASN A 261 -16.65 6.39 -9.96
N SER A 262 -17.27 6.93 -11.00
CA SER A 262 -18.14 8.10 -10.92
C SER A 262 -19.49 7.72 -10.31
N GLY A 263 -19.97 8.54 -9.38
CA GLY A 263 -21.29 8.42 -8.77
C GLY A 263 -22.45 8.78 -9.71
N LYS A 264 -22.17 9.32 -10.91
CA LYS A 264 -23.17 9.82 -11.88
C LYS A 264 -24.28 8.81 -12.23
N PHE A 265 -23.99 7.51 -12.22
CA PHE A 265 -24.93 6.46 -12.62
C PHE A 265 -25.57 5.73 -11.44
N PHE A 266 -25.22 6.12 -10.22
CA PHE A 266 -25.72 5.48 -9.01
C PHE A 266 -26.83 6.34 -8.41
N LYS A 267 -27.84 5.66 -7.87
CA LYS A 267 -28.92 6.27 -7.08
C LYS A 267 -29.13 5.45 -5.82
N VAL A 268 -29.49 6.11 -4.72
CA VAL A 268 -29.89 5.45 -3.46
C VAL A 268 -31.31 5.88 -3.16
N GLU A 269 -32.25 4.93 -3.14
CA GLU A 269 -33.69 5.20 -2.98
C GLU A 269 -34.23 6.25 -3.98
N GLY A 270 -33.72 6.25 -5.21
CA GLY A 270 -34.10 7.20 -6.25
C GLY A 270 -33.38 8.55 -6.21
N GLU A 271 -32.63 8.85 -5.14
CA GLU A 271 -31.82 10.07 -5.03
C GLU A 271 -30.50 9.95 -5.80
N GLU A 272 -30.16 10.99 -6.55
CA GLU A 272 -28.86 11.12 -7.22
C GLU A 272 -27.76 11.53 -6.25
N LEU A 273 -26.54 11.04 -6.50
CA LEU A 273 -25.36 11.44 -5.76
C LEU A 273 -24.90 12.83 -6.20
N LYS A 274 -24.88 13.79 -5.27
CA LYS A 274 -24.43 15.17 -5.54
C LYS A 274 -23.42 15.64 -4.51
N THR A 275 -22.44 16.42 -4.94
CA THR A 275 -21.46 17.04 -4.04
C THR A 275 -22.08 18.18 -3.22
N GLU A 276 -21.36 18.73 -2.25
CA GLU A 276 -21.84 19.81 -1.35
C GLU A 276 -22.29 21.07 -2.12
N ASP A 277 -21.69 21.35 -3.27
CA ASP A 277 -22.00 22.43 -4.21
C ASP A 277 -23.06 22.04 -5.26
N GLY A 278 -23.69 20.87 -5.13
CA GLY A 278 -24.70 20.37 -6.07
C GLY A 278 -24.13 19.78 -7.36
N GLY A 279 -22.80 19.69 -7.48
CA GLY A 279 -22.09 19.11 -8.60
C GLY A 279 -22.15 17.57 -8.66
N ILE A 280 -21.54 17.01 -9.70
CA ILE A 280 -21.48 15.56 -9.92
C ILE A 280 -20.41 14.95 -9.01
N VAL A 281 -20.73 13.82 -8.37
CA VAL A 281 -19.73 12.96 -7.72
C VAL A 281 -18.89 12.28 -8.80
N SER A 282 -17.79 12.92 -9.22
CA SER A 282 -16.86 12.39 -10.23
C SER A 282 -15.90 11.35 -9.64
N ALA A 283 -15.26 10.54 -10.50
CA ALA A 283 -14.20 9.63 -10.07
C ALA A 283 -13.04 10.37 -9.37
N ASP A 284 -12.74 11.61 -9.78
CA ASP A 284 -11.75 12.46 -9.11
C ASP A 284 -12.19 12.93 -7.74
N TRP A 285 -13.46 13.26 -7.54
CA TRP A 285 -13.98 13.56 -6.21
C TRP A 285 -13.82 12.36 -5.27
N VAL A 286 -14.10 11.15 -5.76
CA VAL A 286 -13.91 9.89 -5.00
C VAL A 286 -12.42 9.70 -4.68
N LYS A 287 -11.54 9.78 -5.68
CA LYS A 287 -10.08 9.69 -5.50
C LYS A 287 -9.58 10.68 -4.46
N ASN A 288 -9.95 11.95 -4.57
CA ASN A 288 -9.44 13.00 -3.69
C ASN A 288 -9.82 12.74 -2.23
N ASN A 289 -11.00 12.18 -1.96
CA ASN A 289 -11.38 11.80 -0.59
C ASN A 289 -10.64 10.55 -0.10
N VAL A 290 -10.40 9.56 -0.96
CA VAL A 290 -9.58 8.39 -0.61
C VAL A 290 -8.12 8.78 -0.34
N GLU A 291 -7.53 9.65 -1.15
CA GLU A 291 -6.14 10.08 -1.00
C GLU A 291 -5.88 10.86 0.30
N LYS A 292 -6.88 11.57 0.84
CA LYS A 292 -6.79 12.14 2.20
C LYS A 292 -6.51 11.07 3.25
N GLY A 293 -7.16 9.91 3.15
CA GLY A 293 -6.94 8.79 4.06
C GLY A 293 -5.61 8.09 3.80
N LEU A 294 -5.25 7.85 2.53
CA LEU A 294 -3.96 7.27 2.16
C LEU A 294 -2.77 8.12 2.63
N GLY A 295 -2.90 9.45 2.60
CA GLY A 295 -1.86 10.37 3.06
C GLY A 295 -1.54 10.23 4.56
N LEU A 296 -2.47 9.71 5.34
CA LEU A 296 -2.30 9.51 6.78
C LEU A 296 -1.71 8.15 7.16
N PHE A 297 -1.45 7.26 6.19
CA PHE A 297 -0.78 5.97 6.43
C PHE A 297 0.63 6.14 7.01
N GLU A 298 1.36 7.19 6.61
CA GLU A 298 2.69 7.49 7.14
C GLU A 298 2.63 8.00 8.59
N THR A 299 1.46 8.51 9.03
CA THR A 299 1.28 9.08 10.37
C THR A 299 0.75 8.04 11.36
N PHE A 300 -0.37 7.41 11.04
CA PHE A 300 -1.07 6.52 11.99
C PHE A 300 -0.73 5.04 11.81
N GLY A 301 -0.12 4.68 10.68
CA GLY A 301 0.18 3.30 10.34
C GLY A 301 -1.06 2.47 9.96
N ILE A 302 -0.82 1.30 9.39
CA ILE A 302 -1.84 0.33 9.01
C ILE A 302 -1.53 -1.05 9.60
N GLY A 303 -2.58 -1.86 9.79
CA GLY A 303 -2.47 -3.20 10.34
C GLY A 303 -2.45 -3.21 11.86
N GLY A 304 -1.80 -4.23 12.44
CA GLY A 304 -1.69 -4.40 13.88
C GLY A 304 -0.48 -3.70 14.49
N MET A 305 -0.46 -3.61 15.82
CA MET A 305 0.70 -3.15 16.61
C MET A 305 1.16 -1.70 16.33
N GLY A 306 0.28 -0.82 15.86
CA GLY A 306 0.61 0.57 15.51
C GLY A 306 1.27 1.38 16.65
N THR A 307 0.82 1.19 17.90
CA THR A 307 1.41 1.85 19.09
C THR A 307 2.80 1.32 19.46
N ARG A 308 3.29 0.28 18.78
CA ARG A 308 4.60 -0.36 19.01
C ARG A 308 5.60 -0.04 17.90
N GLY A 309 5.40 1.07 17.18
CA GLY A 309 6.28 1.53 16.10
C GLY A 309 6.20 0.66 14.85
N MET A 310 4.98 0.27 14.47
CA MET A 310 4.71 -0.56 13.30
C MET A 310 3.64 0.05 12.41
N GLY A 311 3.62 -0.38 11.16
CA GLY A 311 2.52 -0.12 10.22
C GLY A 311 2.64 1.17 9.41
N ARG A 312 3.56 2.08 9.73
CA ARG A 312 3.71 3.33 8.96
C ARG A 312 4.15 3.04 7.52
N LEU A 313 3.33 3.51 6.58
CA LEU A 313 3.47 3.26 5.15
C LEU A 313 3.32 4.57 4.39
N LYS A 314 4.36 5.01 3.68
CA LYS A 314 4.34 6.24 2.88
C LYS A 314 3.90 5.95 1.46
N VAL A 315 2.80 6.54 1.01
CA VAL A 315 2.36 6.47 -0.40
C VAL A 315 3.08 7.54 -1.20
N LEU A 316 3.85 7.12 -2.21
CA LEU A 316 4.88 7.92 -2.87
C LEU A 316 4.37 8.80 -4.02
N ASN A 317 3.20 8.48 -4.57
CA ASN A 317 2.60 9.17 -5.72
C ASN A 317 1.22 9.77 -5.40
N LEU A 318 1.06 10.24 -4.15
CA LEU A 318 -0.01 11.18 -3.79
C LEU A 318 0.35 12.56 -4.32
N LYS A 319 -0.63 13.29 -4.85
CA LYS A 319 -0.42 14.71 -5.15
C LYS A 319 -0.40 15.45 -3.81
N THR A 320 0.69 16.12 -3.48
CA THR A 320 0.70 17.01 -2.31
C THR A 320 0.06 18.35 -2.70
N GLU A 321 -0.54 19.07 -1.76
CA GLU A 321 -1.10 20.41 -2.04
C GLU A 321 -0.03 21.36 -2.64
N LYS A 322 1.25 21.15 -2.30
CA LYS A 322 2.40 21.86 -2.90
C LYS A 322 2.58 21.65 -4.41
N ASP A 323 2.07 20.54 -4.96
CA ASP A 323 2.14 20.26 -6.40
C ASP A 323 1.03 20.97 -7.19
N ALA A 324 -0.01 21.48 -6.52
CA ALA A 324 -1.08 22.26 -7.13
C ALA A 324 -0.67 23.73 -7.30
N ASP A 325 0.01 24.32 -6.31
CA ASP A 325 0.47 25.71 -6.35
C ASP A 325 1.56 25.93 -7.42
N ASN A 326 2.47 24.97 -7.61
CA ASN A 326 3.51 25.04 -8.65
C ASN A 326 2.97 25.02 -10.09
N LYS A 327 1.69 24.66 -10.32
CA LYS A 327 1.04 24.79 -11.63
C LYS A 327 0.28 26.11 -11.80
N ALA A 328 -0.12 26.77 -10.72
CA ALA A 328 -0.75 28.09 -10.79
C ALA A 328 0.28 29.20 -11.09
N ASP A 329 1.50 29.07 -10.57
CA ASP A 329 2.58 30.06 -10.79
C ASP A 329 3.26 29.97 -12.16
N GLY A 330 3.02 28.90 -12.92
CA GLY A 330 3.58 28.68 -14.26
C GLY A 330 2.86 29.42 -15.40
N VAL A 331 1.74 30.11 -15.12
CA VAL A 331 0.89 30.74 -16.15
C VAL A 331 1.09 32.26 -16.26
N LEU A 332 1.88 32.90 -15.37
CA LEU A 332 2.03 34.38 -15.33
C LEU A 332 3.48 34.89 -15.46
N LYS A 333 4.37 34.17 -16.17
CA LYS A 333 5.67 34.74 -16.59
C LYS A 333 5.92 34.53 -18.08
N GLY A 334 5.12 35.23 -18.87
CA GLY A 334 5.38 35.52 -20.29
C GLY A 334 4.89 36.94 -20.58
N GLY A 335 5.77 37.93 -20.43
CA GLY A 335 5.42 39.33 -20.68
C GLY A 335 6.56 40.27 -20.33
N LEU A 336 7.24 40.72 -21.40
CA LEU A 336 8.33 41.70 -21.51
C LEU A 336 9.73 41.22 -21.09
#